data_AF-A0A3B9JCB0-F1
#
_entry.id   AF-A0A3B9JCB0-F1
#
_cell.length_a   1.000
_cell.length_b   1.000
_cell.length_c   1.000
_cell.angle_alpha   90.00
_cell.angle_beta   90.00
_cell.angle_gamma   90.00
#
_symmetry.space_group_name_H-M   'P 1'
#
loop_
_entity.id
_entity.type
_entity.pdbx_description
1 polymer ?
#
loop_
_entity_poly.entity_id
_entity_poly.type
_entity_poly.pdbx_seq_one_letter_code
_entity_poly.pdbx_strand_id
1 'polypeptide(L)'
;MSKYRTTQKKEFVRPYKIHPIWRGIGFIIIIIIPIVGWAATQELVTLAQGWDVPQVQSFIRSLSSPFKFPPWVSDIPFLSGLARWIRSIPMLKLQMVFFFFIVLILSSVLSIIYSIVYRAAVPLYGPLDEPAPKIRAKKYTR
;
A
#
# COMPACT_ATOMS: atom_id res chain seq x y z
N MET A 1 -10.44 -47.33 -28.98
CA MET A 1 -11.09 -46.15 -28.38
C MET A 1 -10.06 -45.39 -27.55
N SER A 2 -9.68 -44.18 -27.93
CA SER A 2 -9.01 -43.22 -27.02
C SER A 2 -9.45 -41.83 -27.46
N LYS A 3 -10.41 -41.26 -26.73
CA LYS A 3 -11.18 -40.07 -27.14
C LYS A 3 -11.04 -38.90 -26.16
N TYR A 4 -9.92 -38.80 -25.46
CA TYR A 4 -9.62 -37.66 -24.59
C TYR A 4 -8.13 -37.30 -24.70
N ARG A 5 -7.80 -36.47 -25.69
CA ARG A 5 -6.53 -35.74 -25.71
C ARG A 5 -6.78 -34.41 -25.01
N THR A 6 -6.53 -34.35 -23.71
CA THR A 6 -6.61 -33.11 -22.94
C THR A 6 -5.51 -32.18 -23.45
N THR A 7 -5.90 -31.13 -24.18
CA THR A 7 -4.98 -30.08 -24.62
C THR A 7 -4.45 -29.39 -23.38
N GLN A 8 -3.22 -29.73 -22.95
CA GLN A 8 -2.51 -28.95 -21.95
C GLN A 8 -2.37 -27.53 -22.51
N LYS A 9 -3.07 -26.57 -21.90
CA LYS A 9 -2.81 -25.15 -22.14
C LYS A 9 -1.35 -24.91 -21.82
N LYS A 10 -0.55 -24.54 -22.82
CA LYS A 10 0.83 -24.09 -22.59
C LYS A 10 0.79 -22.99 -21.53
N GLU A 11 1.55 -23.15 -20.46
CA GLU A 11 1.71 -22.11 -19.46
C GLU A 11 2.23 -20.85 -20.14
N PHE A 12 1.61 -19.72 -19.82
CA PHE A 12 2.04 -18.43 -20.34
C PHE A 12 3.41 -18.09 -19.73
N VAL A 13 4.48 -18.32 -20.50
CA VAL A 13 5.82 -17.90 -20.12
C VAL A 13 5.94 -16.42 -20.45
N ARG A 14 6.17 -15.58 -19.43
CA ARG A 14 6.39 -14.15 -19.64
C ARG A 14 7.69 -13.97 -20.42
N PRO A 15 7.69 -13.19 -21.53
CA PRO A 15 8.86 -13.10 -22.41
C PRO A 15 10.00 -12.25 -21.84
N TYR A 16 9.77 -11.52 -20.75
CA TYR A 16 10.76 -10.64 -20.13
C TYR A 16 11.15 -11.10 -18.72
N LYS A 17 12.46 -11.00 -18.43
CA LYS A 17 12.99 -11.06 -17.07
C LYS A 17 12.92 -9.66 -16.46
N ILE A 18 12.18 -9.52 -15.35
CA ILE A 18 12.15 -8.26 -14.59
C ILE A 18 13.56 -8.00 -14.02
N HIS A 19 14.12 -6.82 -14.30
CA HIS A 19 15.45 -6.45 -13.80
C HIS A 19 15.48 -6.47 -12.25
N PRO A 20 16.52 -7.02 -11.61
CA PRO A 20 16.58 -7.18 -10.14
C PRO A 20 16.36 -5.89 -9.35
N ILE A 21 16.79 -4.74 -9.89
CA ILE A 21 16.61 -3.41 -9.29
C ILE A 21 15.13 -3.10 -9.04
N TRP A 22 14.22 -3.51 -9.93
CA TRP A 22 12.78 -3.31 -9.76
C TRP A 22 12.18 -4.10 -8.59
N ARG A 23 12.88 -5.15 -8.12
CA ARG A 23 12.49 -5.90 -6.91
C ARG A 23 12.93 -5.20 -5.62
N GLY A 24 14.03 -4.45 -5.66
CA GLY A 24 14.59 -3.75 -4.48
C GLY A 24 13.87 -2.45 -4.14
N ILE A 25 13.35 -1.74 -5.13
CA ILE A 25 12.66 -0.45 -4.94
C ILE A 25 11.45 -0.58 -3.99
N GLY A 26 10.66 -1.65 -4.11
CA GLY A 26 9.53 -1.90 -3.23
C GLY A 26 9.96 -2.03 -1.75
N PHE A 27 11.10 -2.67 -1.50
CA PHE A 27 11.66 -2.83 -0.15
C PHE A 27 12.06 -1.49 0.46
N ILE A 28 12.70 -0.63 -0.33
CA ILE A 28 13.07 0.73 0.10
C ILE A 28 11.80 1.55 0.42
N ILE A 29 10.78 1.47 -0.44
CA ILE A 29 9.52 2.19 -0.26
C ILE A 29 8.80 1.77 1.03
N ILE A 30 8.80 0.48 1.38
CA ILE A 30 8.21 -0.03 2.62
C ILE A 30 8.84 0.61 3.87
N ILE A 31 10.11 0.98 3.81
CA ILE A 31 10.82 1.63 4.93
C ILE A 31 10.61 3.15 4.89
N ILE A 32 10.71 3.77 3.71
CA ILE A 32 10.62 5.22 3.58
C ILE A 32 9.22 5.74 3.89
N ILE A 33 8.17 5.08 3.40
CA ILE A 33 6.78 5.52 3.60
C ILE A 33 6.42 5.73 5.08
N PRO A 34 6.63 4.77 6.00
CA PRO A 34 6.26 4.97 7.40
C PRO A 34 7.10 6.05 8.08
N ILE A 35 8.37 6.24 7.70
CA ILE A 35 9.22 7.31 8.24
C ILE A 35 8.66 8.68 7.84
N VAL A 36 8.43 8.87 6.54
CA VAL A 36 7.88 10.13 6.01
C VAL A 36 6.45 10.35 6.51
N GLY A 37 5.65 9.30 6.55
CA GLY A 37 4.26 9.35 7.02
C GLY A 37 4.17 9.78 8.48
N TRP A 38 5.08 9.30 9.34
CA TRP A 38 5.13 9.71 10.74
C TRP A 38 5.51 11.19 10.88
N ALA A 39 6.55 11.64 10.16
CA ALA A 39 6.96 13.04 10.18
C ALA A 39 5.81 13.97 9.70
N ALA A 40 5.18 13.63 8.58
CA ALA A 40 4.05 14.38 8.05
C ALA A 40 2.85 14.39 9.00
N THR A 41 2.63 13.32 9.77
CA THR A 41 1.58 13.25 10.79
C THR A 41 1.80 14.27 11.90
N GLN A 42 3.04 14.42 12.38
CA GLN A 42 3.35 15.37 13.45
C GLN A 42 3.03 16.81 13.01
N GLU A 43 3.45 17.19 11.82
CA GLU A 43 3.16 18.51 11.24
C GLU A 43 1.66 18.70 10.96
N LEU A 44 0.96 17.65 10.53
CA LEU A 44 -0.46 17.77 10.23
C LEU A 44 -1.30 17.92 11.51
N VAL A 45 -0.93 17.24 12.61
CA VAL A 45 -1.59 17.40 13.90
C VAL A 45 -1.43 18.82 14.44
N THR A 46 -0.22 19.39 14.37
CA THR A 46 0.04 20.76 14.83
C THR A 46 -0.73 21.78 14.00
N LEU A 47 -0.76 21.62 12.68
CA LEU A 47 -1.54 22.48 11.78
C LEU A 47 -3.06 22.34 12.01
N ALA A 48 -3.55 21.12 12.21
CA ALA A 48 -4.98 20.85 12.40
C ALA A 48 -5.53 21.50 13.68
N GLN A 49 -4.72 21.63 14.73
CA GLN A 49 -5.09 22.34 15.96
C GLN A 49 -5.31 23.85 15.74
N GLY A 50 -4.63 24.44 14.76
CA GLY A 50 -4.77 25.86 14.42
C GLY A 50 -5.94 26.18 13.48
N TRP A 51 -6.68 25.18 13.00
CA TRP A 51 -7.80 25.41 12.10
C TRP A 51 -9.05 25.87 12.85
N ASP A 52 -9.58 27.03 12.47
CA ASP A 52 -10.80 27.60 13.05
C ASP A 52 -12.09 27.15 12.36
N VAL A 53 -12.13 25.87 11.98
CA VAL A 53 -13.26 25.25 11.30
C VAL A 53 -14.03 24.39 12.30
N PRO A 54 -15.29 24.73 12.68
CA PRO A 54 -16.04 24.02 13.73
C PRO A 54 -16.17 22.51 13.50
N GLN A 55 -16.35 22.10 12.24
CA GLN A 55 -16.47 20.69 11.84
C GLN A 55 -15.16 19.94 12.11
N VAL A 56 -14.02 20.56 11.83
CA VAL A 56 -12.70 19.94 12.06
C VAL A 56 -12.41 19.89 13.55
N GLN A 57 -12.68 20.97 14.29
CA GLN A 57 -12.40 21.01 15.73
C GLN A 57 -13.21 19.98 16.51
N SER A 58 -14.49 19.78 16.15
CA SER A 58 -15.32 18.73 16.78
C SER A 58 -14.77 17.33 16.51
N PHE A 59 -14.28 17.06 15.29
CA PHE A 59 -13.60 15.82 14.93
C PHE A 59 -12.30 15.61 15.72
N ILE A 60 -11.44 16.63 15.76
CA ILE A 60 -10.18 16.60 16.53
C ILE A 60 -10.46 16.32 18.00
N ARG A 61 -11.45 16.99 18.60
CA ARG A 61 -11.81 16.80 20.01
C ARG A 61 -12.28 15.37 20.30
N SER A 62 -13.07 14.78 19.40
CA SER A 62 -13.51 13.39 19.51
C SER A 62 -12.33 12.41 19.56
N LEU A 63 -11.36 12.62 18.67
CA LEU A 63 -10.16 11.80 18.53
C LEU A 63 -9.05 12.11 19.54
N SER A 64 -9.08 13.28 20.17
CA SER A 64 -8.09 13.66 21.20
C SER A 64 -8.33 12.97 22.55
N SER A 65 -9.42 12.22 22.69
CA SER A 65 -9.73 11.50 23.92
C SER A 65 -8.62 10.49 24.28
N PRO A 66 -8.22 10.37 25.57
CA PRO A 66 -7.19 9.42 25.99
C PRO A 66 -7.53 7.98 25.59
N PHE A 67 -6.50 7.18 25.30
CA PHE A 67 -6.66 5.76 25.02
C PHE A 67 -7.04 5.02 26.31
N LYS A 68 -8.22 4.38 26.32
CA LYS A 68 -8.73 3.61 27.46
C LYS A 68 -8.43 2.14 27.21
N PHE A 69 -7.65 1.53 28.12
CA PHE A 69 -7.41 0.10 28.09
C PHE A 69 -8.46 -0.64 28.91
N PRO A 70 -8.82 -1.88 28.53
CA PRO A 70 -9.63 -2.75 29.37
C PRO A 70 -9.00 -2.99 30.75
N PRO A 71 -9.80 -3.25 31.80
CA PRO A 71 -9.30 -3.45 33.16
C PRO A 71 -8.22 -4.54 33.26
N TRP A 72 -8.43 -5.66 32.57
CA TRP A 72 -7.53 -6.83 32.57
C TRP A 72 -6.10 -6.54 32.12
N VAL A 73 -5.88 -5.47 31.33
CA VAL A 73 -4.54 -5.06 30.87
C VAL A 73 -3.70 -4.53 32.05
N SER A 74 -4.34 -3.99 33.07
CA SER A 74 -3.68 -3.41 34.24
C SER A 74 -3.24 -4.48 35.24
N ASP A 75 -3.86 -5.66 35.21
CA ASP A 75 -3.60 -6.76 36.15
C ASP A 75 -2.29 -7.50 35.82
N ILE A 76 -1.80 -7.40 34.58
CA ILE A 76 -0.58 -8.07 34.14
C ILE A 76 0.61 -7.08 34.23
N PRO A 77 1.66 -7.35 35.03
CA PRO A 77 2.74 -6.40 35.30
C PRO A 77 3.42 -5.84 34.05
N PHE A 78 3.73 -6.71 33.09
CA PHE A 78 4.35 -6.33 31.82
C PHE A 78 3.45 -5.43 30.96
N LEU A 79 2.16 -5.79 30.83
CA LEU A 79 1.20 -5.00 30.06
C LEU A 79 0.91 -3.66 30.73
N SER A 80 0.93 -3.58 32.05
CA SER A 80 0.71 -2.33 32.78
C SER A 80 1.78 -1.28 32.48
N GLY A 81 3.04 -1.69 32.30
CA GLY A 81 4.15 -0.81 31.93
C GLY A 81 3.98 -0.28 30.51
N LEU A 82 3.70 -1.19 29.57
CA LEU A 82 3.47 -0.87 28.17
C LEU A 82 2.24 0.03 27.99
N ALA A 83 1.14 -0.27 28.70
CA ALA A 83 -0.08 0.54 28.66
C ALA A 83 0.13 1.96 29.23
N ARG A 84 0.98 2.13 30.25
CA ARG A 84 1.37 3.46 30.76
C ARG A 84 2.17 4.24 29.74
N TRP A 85 3.15 3.59 29.09
CA TRP A 85 3.93 4.21 28.02
C TRP A 85 3.04 4.64 26.84
N ILE A 86 2.14 3.78 26.37
CA ILE A 86 1.19 4.14 25.30
C ILE A 86 0.31 5.33 25.71
N ARG A 87 -0.16 5.36 26.97
CA ARG A 87 -0.99 6.48 27.47
C ARG A 87 -0.23 7.81 27.57
N SER A 88 1.09 7.79 27.71
CA SER A 88 1.89 9.03 27.79
C SER A 88 2.01 9.77 26.46
N ILE A 89 1.66 9.13 25.34
CA ILE A 89 1.74 9.76 24.02
C ILE A 89 0.51 10.67 23.82
N PRO A 90 0.70 12.00 23.65
CA PRO A 90 -0.42 12.92 23.48
C PRO A 90 -1.14 12.66 22.15
N MET A 91 -2.48 12.72 22.18
CA MET A 91 -3.33 12.62 20.99
C MET A 91 -3.05 11.40 20.10
N LEU A 92 -2.64 10.27 20.70
CA LEU A 92 -2.23 9.06 19.99
C LEU A 92 -3.25 8.59 18.94
N LYS A 93 -4.56 8.62 19.26
CA LYS A 93 -5.61 8.18 18.32
C LYS A 93 -5.66 9.06 17.08
N LEU A 94 -5.56 10.39 17.25
CA LEU A 94 -5.53 11.34 16.15
C LEU A 94 -4.29 11.10 15.28
N GLN A 95 -3.13 10.94 15.91
CA GLN A 95 -1.88 10.62 15.21
C GLN A 95 -1.99 9.32 14.41
N MET A 96 -2.55 8.25 14.99
CA MET A 96 -2.74 6.97 14.29
C MET A 96 -3.66 7.09 13.08
N VAL A 97 -4.75 7.85 13.20
CA VAL A 97 -5.69 8.07 12.10
C VAL A 97 -5.01 8.83 10.96
N PHE A 98 -4.36 9.96 11.25
CA PHE A 98 -3.65 10.72 10.23
C PHE A 98 -2.49 9.95 9.62
N PHE A 99 -1.70 9.24 10.43
CA PHE A 99 -0.64 8.37 9.95
C PHE A 99 -1.16 7.34 8.96
N PHE A 100 -2.25 6.65 9.31
CA PHE A 100 -2.88 5.68 8.43
C PHE A 100 -3.32 6.31 7.09
N PHE A 101 -3.99 7.46 7.13
CA PHE A 101 -4.42 8.16 5.92
C PHE A 101 -3.23 8.65 5.07
N ILE A 102 -2.19 9.19 5.68
CA ILE A 102 -0.99 9.65 4.97
C ILE A 102 -0.28 8.47 4.31
N VAL A 103 -0.11 7.35 5.02
CA VAL A 103 0.48 6.13 4.47
C VAL A 103 -0.36 5.61 3.30
N LEU A 104 -1.68 5.60 3.44
CA LEU A 104 -2.60 5.17 2.38
C LEU A 104 -2.48 6.08 1.14
N ILE A 105 -2.44 7.40 1.33
CA ILE A 105 -2.30 8.36 0.22
C ILE A 105 -0.92 8.21 -0.44
N LEU A 106 0.16 8.21 0.34
CA LEU A 106 1.52 8.06 -0.18
C LEU A 106 1.70 6.74 -0.94
N SER A 107 1.22 5.63 -0.38
CA SER A 107 1.29 4.32 -1.05
C SER A 107 0.45 4.28 -2.32
N SER A 108 -0.74 4.89 -2.32
CA SER A 108 -1.60 4.98 -3.50
C SER A 108 -0.94 5.79 -4.62
N VAL A 109 -0.40 6.97 -4.29
CA VAL A 109 0.30 7.84 -5.26
C VAL A 109 1.55 7.14 -5.81
N LEU A 110 2.38 6.56 -4.95
CA LEU A 110 3.57 5.82 -5.37
C LEU A 110 3.23 4.59 -6.22
N SER A 111 2.14 3.89 -5.92
CA SER A 111 1.66 2.76 -6.73
C SER A 111 1.28 3.20 -8.14
N ILE A 112 0.61 4.34 -8.29
CA ILE A 112 0.25 4.89 -9.60
C ILE A 112 1.52 5.27 -10.37
N ILE A 113 2.43 6.03 -9.74
CA ILE A 113 3.70 6.43 -10.35
C ILE A 113 4.50 5.19 -10.78
N TYR A 114 4.62 4.19 -9.90
CA TYR A 114 5.29 2.93 -10.18
C TYR A 114 4.68 2.23 -11.40
N SER A 115 3.35 2.18 -11.50
CA SER A 115 2.67 1.54 -12.64
C SER A 115 2.97 2.22 -13.98
N ILE A 116 3.03 3.56 -13.98
CA ILE A 116 3.35 4.36 -15.17
C ILE A 116 4.80 4.11 -15.58
N VAL A 117 5.73 4.18 -14.62
CA VAL A 117 7.15 3.94 -14.84
C VAL A 117 7.39 2.51 -15.33
N TYR A 118 6.74 1.52 -14.72
CA TYR A 118 6.86 0.12 -15.12
C TYR A 118 6.35 -0.10 -16.55
N ARG A 119 5.23 0.52 -16.90
CA ARG A 119 4.68 0.46 -18.27
C ARG A 119 5.61 1.09 -19.30
N ALA A 120 6.32 2.17 -18.94
CA ALA A 120 7.26 2.83 -19.84
C ALA A 120 8.59 2.06 -19.98
N ALA A 121 9.04 1.40 -18.91
CA ALA A 121 10.35 0.74 -18.87
C ALA A 121 10.37 -0.69 -19.44
N VAL A 122 9.22 -1.38 -19.51
CA VAL A 122 9.15 -2.76 -19.99
C VAL A 122 8.93 -2.78 -21.52
N PRO A 123 9.87 -3.34 -22.31
CA PRO A 123 9.67 -3.51 -23.75
C PRO A 123 8.56 -4.53 -24.03
N LEU A 124 7.76 -4.26 -25.06
CA LEU A 124 6.59 -5.07 -25.43
C LEU A 124 6.95 -6.49 -25.91
N TYR A 125 8.15 -6.64 -26.48
CA TYR A 125 8.66 -7.89 -27.04
C TYR A 125 10.00 -8.24 -26.43
N GLY A 126 10.21 -9.53 -26.11
CA GLY A 126 11.53 -10.03 -25.76
C GLY A 126 12.46 -10.05 -26.98
N PRO A 127 13.79 -10.13 -26.78
CA PRO A 127 14.77 -10.18 -27.89
C PRO A 127 14.65 -11.44 -28.76
N LEU A 128 13.91 -12.46 -28.30
CA LEU A 128 13.66 -13.71 -29.01
C LEU A 128 12.18 -13.90 -29.40
N ASP A 129 11.32 -12.91 -29.13
CA ASP A 129 9.90 -13.01 -29.49
C ASP A 129 9.69 -12.65 -30.96
N GLU A 130 9.14 -13.58 -31.72
CA GLU A 130 8.54 -13.29 -33.01
C GLU A 130 7.19 -12.59 -32.78
N PRO A 131 6.90 -11.45 -33.45
CA PRO A 131 5.60 -10.80 -33.33
C PRO A 131 4.50 -11.77 -33.76
N ALA A 132 3.37 -11.75 -33.03
CA ALA A 132 2.27 -12.67 -33.28
C ALA A 132 1.89 -12.64 -34.78
N PRO A 133 1.84 -13.80 -35.46
CA PRO A 133 1.53 -13.84 -36.88
C PRO A 133 0.16 -13.21 -37.10
N LYS A 134 0.06 -12.25 -38.04
CA LYS A 134 -1.21 -11.62 -38.42
C LYS A 134 -2.06 -12.62 -39.20
N ILE A 135 -2.68 -13.57 -38.51
CA ILE A 135 -3.56 -14.57 -39.13
C ILE A 135 -4.88 -13.86 -39.48
N ARG A 136 -5.07 -13.53 -40.77
CA ARG A 136 -6.41 -13.21 -41.29
C ARG A 136 -7.18 -14.51 -41.44
N ALA A 137 -7.80 -14.98 -40.36
CA ALA A 137 -8.68 -16.14 -40.44
C ALA A 137 -9.92 -15.77 -41.29
N LYS A 138 -10.10 -16.45 -42.42
CA LYS A 138 -11.35 -16.36 -43.18
C LYS A 138 -12.46 -16.94 -42.32
N LYS A 139 -13.55 -16.18 -42.15
CA LYS A 139 -14.75 -16.64 -41.44
C LYS A 139 -15.29 -17.85 -42.19
N TYR A 140 -15.40 -19.00 -41.52
CA TYR A 140 -15.98 -20.21 -42.10
C TYR A 140 -17.48 -19.96 -42.34
N THR A 141 -17.90 -19.94 -43.59
CA THR A 141 -19.33 -19.90 -43.96
C THR A 141 -19.80 -21.35 -44.09
N ARG A 142 -20.86 -21.69 -43.37
CA ARG A 142 -21.46 -23.02 -43.33
C ARG A 142 -22.68 -23.08 -44.23
#